data_AF-A0A7R9Q658-F1
#
_entry.id   AF-A0A7R9Q658-F1
#
_cell.length_a   1.000
_cell.length_b   1.000
_cell.length_c   1.000
_cell.angle_alpha   90.00
_cell.angle_beta   90.00
_cell.angle_gamma   90.00
#
_symmetry.space_group_name_H-M   'P 1'
#
loop_
_entity.id
_entity.type
_entity.pdbx_description
1 polymer ?
#
loop_
_entity_poly.entity_id
_entity_poly.type
_entity_poly.pdbx_seq_one_letter_code
_entity_poly.pdbx_strand_id
1 'polypeptide(L)'
;MISRRRIISRSLDPCDYLGEYVSPYEEEEKTVWHSKEELFSDHIQEVFNKWEQIDDEIWAKVICMNGKRRVAKAYARVPVLTIDGTHDGFDGYRIGLNGFENPLLDVKTEEVMRYIGK
;
A
#
# COMPACT_ATOMS: atom_id res chain seq x y z
N MET A 1 38.25 6.50 -6.47
CA MET A 1 37.09 6.12 -7.30
C MET A 1 37.13 4.60 -7.49
N ILE A 2 36.44 3.88 -6.61
CA ILE A 2 36.37 2.42 -6.57
C ILE A 2 34.90 2.09 -6.76
N SER A 3 34.58 1.33 -7.80
CA SER A 3 33.20 0.97 -8.17
C SER A 3 32.57 0.12 -7.06
N ARG A 4 31.52 0.65 -6.42
CA ARG A 4 30.77 0.02 -5.31
C ARG A 4 29.91 -1.18 -5.73
N ARG A 5 30.23 -1.84 -6.84
CA ARG A 5 29.51 -3.01 -7.37
C ARG A 5 30.13 -4.36 -6.99
N ARG A 6 31.12 -4.39 -6.08
CA ARG A 6 31.94 -5.61 -5.89
C ARG A 6 32.28 -5.98 -4.44
N ILE A 7 31.41 -5.68 -3.48
CA ILE A 7 31.56 -6.12 -2.08
C ILE A 7 30.23 -6.66 -1.55
N ILE A 8 29.66 -7.66 -2.21
CA ILE A 8 28.73 -8.59 -1.58
C ILE A 8 29.15 -10.00 -2.01
N SER A 9 30.24 -10.50 -1.42
CA SER A 9 30.65 -11.91 -1.54
C SER A 9 31.60 -12.28 -0.41
N ARG A 10 31.05 -12.52 0.77
CA ARG A 10 31.62 -13.08 2.02
C ARG A 10 30.75 -12.48 3.13
N SER A 11 29.90 -13.19 3.84
CA SER A 11 29.98 -14.57 4.28
C SER A 11 28.68 -14.85 5.03
N LEU A 12 27.78 -15.67 4.49
CA LEU A 12 26.73 -16.32 5.26
C LEU A 12 26.55 -17.73 4.68
N ASP A 13 26.86 -18.71 5.52
CA ASP A 13 26.71 -20.15 5.27
C ASP A 13 25.22 -20.55 5.13
N PRO A 14 24.94 -21.75 4.58
CA PRO A 14 23.65 -22.10 4.00
C PRO A 14 22.79 -22.90 4.98
N CYS A 15 21.79 -22.28 5.59
CA CYS A 15 20.62 -22.97 6.13
C CYS A 15 19.52 -21.98 6.49
N ASP A 16 18.28 -22.36 6.13
CA ASP A 16 17.01 -21.83 6.61
C ASP A 16 16.69 -20.36 6.30
N TYR A 17 16.19 -20.07 5.10
CA TYR A 17 15.13 -19.06 4.88
C TYR A 17 14.57 -19.20 3.46
N LEU A 18 13.68 -20.18 3.25
CA LEU A 18 12.73 -20.18 2.12
C LEU A 18 11.61 -19.18 2.41
N GLY A 19 11.97 -17.91 2.57
CA GLY A 19 11.06 -16.79 2.34
C GLY A 19 11.58 -16.11 1.08
N GLU A 20 10.75 -15.95 0.05
CA GLU A 20 11.12 -15.21 -1.16
C GLU A 20 11.75 -13.87 -0.74
N TYR A 21 13.05 -13.70 -1.02
CA TYR A 21 13.72 -12.41 -0.82
C TYR A 21 13.19 -11.47 -1.90
N VAL A 22 12.03 -10.86 -1.64
CA VAL A 22 11.45 -9.85 -2.51
C VAL A 22 12.31 -8.60 -2.36
N SER A 23 12.91 -8.18 -3.46
CA SER A 23 13.68 -6.94 -3.50
C SER A 23 12.76 -5.76 -3.19
N PRO A 24 13.16 -4.77 -2.35
CA PRO A 24 12.36 -3.56 -2.11
C PRO A 24 11.89 -2.85 -3.39
N TYR A 25 12.69 -2.96 -4.46
CA TYR A 25 12.35 -2.42 -5.79
C TYR A 25 11.12 -3.14 -6.42
N GLU A 26 10.94 -4.43 -6.19
CA GLU A 26 9.81 -5.20 -6.71
C GLU A 26 8.52 -4.93 -5.94
N GLU A 27 8.60 -4.64 -4.64
CA GLU A 27 7.44 -4.18 -3.87
C GLU A 27 6.98 -2.79 -4.31
N GLU A 28 7.92 -1.89 -4.61
CA GLU A 28 7.59 -0.55 -5.10
C GLU A 28 6.83 -0.59 -6.43
N GLU A 29 7.27 -1.41 -7.39
CA GLU A 29 6.58 -1.56 -8.68
C GLU A 29 5.17 -2.15 -8.52
N LYS A 30 4.99 -3.13 -7.62
CA LYS A 30 3.67 -3.73 -7.32
C LYS A 30 2.69 -2.76 -6.63
N THR A 31 3.13 -1.57 -6.26
CA THR A 31 2.29 -0.53 -5.64
C THR A 31 1.96 0.63 -6.57
N VAL A 32 2.42 0.59 -7.83
CA VAL A 32 2.21 1.66 -8.81
C VAL A 32 1.52 1.11 -10.05
N TRP A 33 0.48 1.80 -10.51
CA TRP A 33 -0.23 1.42 -11.74
C TRP A 33 -0.16 2.54 -12.77
N HIS A 34 0.04 2.17 -14.03
CA HIS A 34 0.07 3.09 -15.16
C HIS A 34 -1.22 3.07 -15.97
N SER A 35 -1.98 1.97 -15.87
CA SER A 35 -3.28 1.78 -16.51
C SER A 35 -4.38 1.59 -15.46
N LYS A 36 -5.55 2.18 -15.71
CA LYS A 36 -6.72 2.04 -14.82
C LYS A 36 -7.29 0.62 -14.88
N GLU A 37 -7.26 0.00 -16.06
CA GLU A 37 -7.76 -1.35 -16.27
C GLU A 37 -6.94 -2.38 -15.48
N GLU A 38 -5.61 -2.22 -15.48
CA GLU A 38 -4.70 -3.03 -14.67
C GLU A 38 -4.97 -2.83 -13.18
N LEU A 39 -5.10 -1.57 -12.73
CA LEU A 39 -5.41 -1.26 -11.34
C LEU A 39 -6.69 -1.93 -10.87
N PHE A 40 -7.76 -1.86 -11.68
CA PHE A 40 -9.04 -2.48 -11.31
C PHE A 40 -8.96 -4.00 -11.34
N SER A 41 -8.39 -4.57 -12.40
CA SER A 41 -8.26 -6.02 -12.54
C SER A 41 -7.46 -6.63 -11.39
N ASP A 42 -6.32 -6.04 -11.04
CA ASP A 42 -5.45 -6.53 -9.97
C ASP A 42 -6.13 -6.54 -8.60
N HIS A 43 -6.81 -5.43 -8.25
CA HIS A 43 -7.45 -5.33 -6.93
C HIS A 43 -8.68 -6.23 -6.81
N ILE A 44 -9.41 -6.45 -7.92
CA ILE A 44 -10.53 -7.39 -7.99
C ILE A 44 -10.02 -8.83 -7.89
N GLN A 45 -9.00 -9.19 -8.66
CA GLN A 45 -8.37 -10.51 -8.61
C GLN A 45 -7.80 -10.81 -7.22
N GLU A 46 -7.21 -9.83 -6.55
CA GLU A 46 -6.74 -10.00 -5.17
C GLU A 46 -7.87 -10.36 -4.20
N VAL A 47 -9.07 -9.79 -4.37
CA VAL A 47 -10.24 -10.13 -3.56
C VAL A 47 -10.72 -11.54 -3.87
N PHE A 48 -10.81 -11.92 -5.16
CA PHE A 48 -11.19 -13.28 -5.55
C PHE A 48 -10.22 -14.35 -5.03
N ASN A 49 -8.92 -14.10 -5.13
CA ASN A 49 -7.89 -15.04 -4.66
C ASN A 49 -7.93 -15.26 -3.14
N LYS A 50 -8.46 -14.28 -2.40
CA LYS A 50 -8.58 -14.32 -0.94
C LYS A 50 -10.03 -14.52 -0.47
N TRP A 51 -10.96 -14.85 -1.37
CA TRP A 51 -12.39 -14.84 -1.08
C TRP A 51 -12.75 -15.66 0.17
N GLU A 52 -12.28 -16.90 0.25
CA GLU A 52 -12.52 -17.80 1.38
C GLU A 52 -11.80 -17.39 2.69
N GLN A 53 -10.86 -16.44 2.61
CA GLN A 53 -10.09 -15.94 3.76
C GLN A 53 -10.62 -14.58 4.27
N ILE A 54 -11.51 -13.95 3.52
CA ILE A 54 -12.13 -12.69 3.91
C ILE A 54 -13.26 -13.01 4.89
N ASP A 55 -13.24 -12.33 6.02
CA ASP A 55 -14.28 -12.43 7.05
C ASP A 55 -15.62 -11.93 6.50
N ASP A 56 -16.70 -12.68 6.74
CA ASP A 56 -18.05 -12.40 6.26
C ASP A 56 -18.58 -11.02 6.74
N GLU A 57 -18.03 -10.49 7.84
CA GLU A 57 -18.38 -9.16 8.35
C GLU A 57 -17.80 -8.01 7.52
N ILE A 58 -16.85 -8.29 6.63
CA ILE A 58 -16.22 -7.27 5.78
C ILE A 58 -17.10 -7.00 4.56
N TRP A 59 -17.65 -5.79 4.46
CA TRP A 59 -18.50 -5.39 3.34
C TRP A 59 -17.78 -4.57 2.27
N ALA A 60 -16.60 -4.01 2.58
CA ALA A 60 -15.81 -3.26 1.60
C ALA A 60 -14.30 -3.33 1.85
N LYS A 61 -13.55 -3.19 0.76
CA LYS A 61 -12.10 -2.98 0.74
C LYS A 61 -11.82 -1.60 0.16
N VAL A 62 -11.28 -0.70 0.98
CA VAL A 62 -10.89 0.66 0.59
C VAL A 62 -9.41 0.67 0.25
N ILE A 63 -9.07 1.25 -0.90
CA ILE A 63 -7.70 1.37 -1.38
C ILE A 63 -7.38 2.86 -1.48
N CYS A 64 -6.47 3.34 -0.63
CA CYS A 64 -6.05 4.74 -0.63
C CYS A 64 -4.89 4.91 -1.62
N MET A 65 -5.00 5.92 -2.49
CA MET A 65 -4.06 6.18 -3.57
C MET A 65 -3.55 7.63 -3.50
N ASN A 66 -2.25 7.82 -3.70
CA ASN A 66 -1.64 9.12 -3.98
C ASN A 66 -1.08 9.08 -5.41
N GLY A 67 -1.76 9.77 -6.33
CA GLY A 67 -1.45 9.70 -7.76
C GLY A 67 -1.57 8.26 -8.28
N LYS A 68 -0.46 7.71 -8.80
CA LYS A 68 -0.42 6.33 -9.34
C LYS A 68 -0.07 5.27 -8.31
N ARG A 69 0.29 5.67 -7.08
CA ARG A 69 0.79 4.79 -6.03
C ARG A 69 -0.28 4.51 -4.98
N ARG A 70 -0.42 3.25 -4.60
CA ARG A 70 -1.22 2.86 -3.43
C ARG A 70 -0.45 3.14 -2.15
N VAL A 71 -1.09 3.83 -1.21
CA VAL A 71 -0.52 4.16 0.10
C VAL A 71 -1.08 3.29 1.22
N ALA A 72 -2.33 2.83 1.11
CA ALA A 72 -2.94 1.98 2.13
C ALA A 72 -4.05 1.08 1.58
N LYS A 73 -4.39 0.06 2.36
CA LYS A 73 -5.59 -0.78 2.20
C LYS A 73 -6.28 -0.86 3.55
N ALA A 74 -7.61 -0.75 3.55
CA ALA A 74 -8.44 -0.91 4.73
C ALA A 74 -9.63 -1.81 4.42
N TYR A 75 -10.03 -2.64 5.37
CA TYR A 75 -11.22 -3.49 5.26
C TYR A 75 -12.29 -2.96 6.21
N ALA A 76 -13.44 -2.59 5.65
CA ALA A 76 -14.56 -2.03 6.41
C ALA A 76 -15.42 -3.15 6.96
N ARG A 77 -15.53 -3.22 8.29
CA ARG A 77 -16.44 -4.12 9.02
C ARG A 77 -17.64 -3.39 9.60
N VAL A 78 -17.42 -2.14 9.98
CA VAL A 78 -18.45 -1.33 10.63
C VAL A 78 -19.40 -0.76 9.57
N PRO A 79 -20.71 -0.60 9.86
CA PRO A 79 -21.69 -0.16 8.87
C PRO A 79 -21.41 1.24 8.29
N VAL A 80 -20.74 2.09 9.07
CA VAL A 80 -20.39 3.47 8.70
C VAL A 80 -18.89 3.64 8.86
N LEU A 81 -18.22 4.00 7.76
CA LEU A 81 -16.79 4.29 7.71
C LEU A 81 -16.60 5.78 7.38
N THR A 82 -15.91 6.51 8.26
CA THR A 82 -15.56 7.92 8.02
C THR A 82 -14.23 8.03 7.28
N ILE A 83 -14.13 8.91 6.28
CA ILE A 83 -12.88 9.21 5.59
C ILE A 83 -12.64 10.70 5.71
N ASP A 84 -11.53 11.10 6.33
CA ASP A 84 -11.18 12.50 6.58
C ASP A 84 -9.68 12.77 6.37
N GLY A 85 -9.26 14.03 6.55
CA GLY A 85 -7.88 14.49 6.41
C GLY A 85 -7.08 14.42 7.71
N THR A 86 -7.52 13.65 8.71
CA THR A 86 -6.74 13.51 9.96
C THR A 86 -5.47 12.68 9.75
N HIS A 87 -4.55 12.76 10.70
CA HIS A 87 -3.31 11.98 10.71
C HIS A 87 -3.45 10.65 11.45
N ASP A 88 -4.68 10.26 11.81
CA ASP A 88 -4.96 9.10 12.66
C ASP A 88 -4.81 7.75 11.93
N GLY A 89 -4.64 7.76 10.60
CA GLY A 89 -4.48 6.54 9.81
C GLY A 89 -5.77 5.73 9.77
N PHE A 90 -5.72 4.43 10.07
CA PHE A 90 -6.92 3.58 10.12
C PHE A 90 -7.13 2.99 11.52
N ASP A 91 -8.27 3.29 12.13
CA ASP A 91 -8.64 2.83 13.49
C ASP A 91 -9.79 1.80 13.51
N GLY A 92 -10.28 1.39 12.33
CA GLY A 92 -11.42 0.47 12.18
C GLY A 92 -12.76 1.16 11.87
N TYR A 93 -12.92 2.44 12.22
CA TYR A 93 -14.15 3.23 12.00
C TYR A 93 -13.90 4.48 11.14
N ARG A 94 -12.65 4.93 11.09
CA ARG A 94 -12.20 6.13 10.41
C ARG A 94 -10.90 5.87 9.65
N ILE A 95 -10.78 6.50 8.48
CA ILE A 95 -9.58 6.57 7.67
C ILE A 95 -9.15 8.04 7.60
N GLY A 96 -8.14 8.40 8.38
CA GLY A 96 -7.39 9.65 8.25
C GLY A 96 -6.35 9.55 7.15
N LEU A 97 -6.65 10.14 6.00
CA LEU A 97 -5.84 10.03 4.78
C LEU A 97 -4.42 10.60 4.95
N ASN A 98 -4.24 11.58 5.83
CA ASN A 98 -2.94 12.20 6.08
C ASN A 98 -2.06 11.39 7.06
N GLY A 99 -2.56 10.27 7.58
CA GLY A 99 -1.80 9.35 8.44
C GLY A 99 -0.95 8.33 7.67
N PHE A 100 -1.11 8.24 6.33
CA PHE A 100 -0.33 7.32 5.50
C PHE A 100 0.85 8.03 4.83
N GLU A 101 2.05 7.54 5.10
CA GLU A 101 3.26 8.10 4.50
C GLU A 101 3.40 7.68 3.02
N ASN A 102 3.85 8.63 2.20
CA ASN A 102 4.27 8.37 0.82
C ASN A 102 5.64 9.03 0.59
N PRO A 103 6.73 8.26 0.43
CA PRO A 103 8.07 8.83 0.25
C PRO A 103 8.24 9.59 -1.08
N LEU A 104 7.33 9.39 -2.04
CA LEU A 104 7.34 10.04 -3.35
C LEU A 104 6.16 11.03 -3.50
N LEU A 105 5.80 11.71 -2.41
CA LEU A 105 4.70 12.69 -2.43
C LEU A 105 5.07 13.89 -3.31
N ASP A 106 4.21 14.19 -4.29
CA ASP A 106 4.34 15.39 -5.11
C ASP A 106 3.82 16.62 -4.34
N VAL A 107 4.43 17.79 -4.58
CA VAL A 107 4.10 19.05 -3.90
C VAL A 107 2.61 19.38 -4.07
N LYS A 108 2.05 19.16 -5.26
CA LYS A 108 0.62 19.38 -5.51
C LYS A 108 -0.27 18.46 -4.69
N THR A 109 0.15 17.21 -4.48
CA THR A 109 -0.62 16.25 -3.68
C THR A 109 -0.62 16.69 -2.23
N GLU A 110 0.54 17.14 -1.72
CA GLU A 110 0.66 17.68 -0.37
C GLU A 110 -0.25 18.89 -0.15
N GLU A 111 -0.32 19.82 -1.11
CA GLU A 111 -1.21 20.98 -1.03
C GLU A 111 -2.68 20.56 -1.00
N VAL A 112 -3.12 19.62 -1.85
CA VAL A 112 -4.50 19.14 -1.91
C VAL A 112 -4.90 18.41 -0.63
N MET A 113 -4.00 17.62 -0.04
CA MET A 113 -4.23 16.88 1.21
C MET A 113 -4.60 17.78 2.40
N ARG A 114 -4.16 19.05 2.38
CA ARG A 114 -4.50 20.04 3.41
C ARG A 114 -5.96 20.51 3.36
N TYR A 115 -6.64 20.34 2.22
CA TYR A 115 -8.03 20.79 2.01
C TYR A 115 -9.08 19.71 2.28
N ILE A 116 -8.70 18.47 2.58
CA ILE A 116 -9.64 17.36 2.81
C ILE A 116 -10.56 17.64 4.00
N GLY A 117 -10.05 18.29 5.05
CA GLY A 117 -10.84 18.68 6.21
C GLY A 117 -11.28 17.50 7.09
N LYS A 118 -12.37 17.70 7.85
CA LYS A 118 -13.02 16.69 8.70
C LYS A 118 -14.39 16.36 8.16
#